data_AF-A0A8D1Y970-F1
#
_entry.id   AF-A0A8D1Y970-F1
#
_cell.length_a   1.000
_cell.length_b   1.000
_cell.length_c   1.000
_cell.angle_alpha   90.00
_cell.angle_beta   90.00
_cell.angle_gamma   90.00
#
_symmetry.space_group_name_H-M   'P 1'
#
loop_
_entity.id
_entity.type
_entity.pdbx_description
1 polymer ?
#
loop_
_entity_poly.entity_id
_entity_poly.type
_entity_poly.pdbx_seq_one_letter_code
_entity_poly.pdbx_strand_id
1 'polypeptide(L)'
;MPLPWGGQKRKKNVFFGLKALGRKNTFVTITCSLLYFIFNSLSMFVLLKGATKEQSFKIGQEIAEAVTATNPKPVKLKFEKVYLPCVLQTKKRYVGYMYETLDQKDPVFDAKGIETVRRDSCPAVSKILERSLKLLFETRDISLIKQYVQRQCLKLLEGKASIQDFIFAKEYRGSASYKPGACVPALELTRKMLTHDRRSEPRVGERVPYVIIYGTPGVPLIQLVRRPVEVMQDPTLRLNATYYITKQILPPLARIFSLIGIDVFNWYHELPRVSLLNSICAMTIERIYLKFSGRLKFLFIYYVNKANALLSKTCKDATLLWFRFLPIPSQLCQTDQIIED
;
A
#
# COMPACT_ATOMS: atom_id res chain seq x y z
N MET A 1 -33.90 11.44 -18.89
CA MET A 1 -35.08 11.16 -18.06
C MET A 1 -34.80 9.92 -17.23
N PRO A 2 -34.91 10.00 -15.90
CA PRO A 2 -34.54 8.93 -14.97
C PRO A 2 -35.75 8.04 -14.60
N LEU A 3 -35.45 6.82 -14.11
CA LEU A 3 -36.07 6.04 -13.01
C LEU A 3 -36.08 4.52 -13.31
N PRO A 4 -36.12 3.61 -12.31
CA PRO A 4 -35.86 3.79 -10.88
C PRO A 4 -34.86 2.76 -10.31
N TRP A 5 -34.09 3.20 -9.32
CA TRP A 5 -33.37 2.31 -8.41
C TRP A 5 -34.37 1.67 -7.44
N GLY A 6 -34.68 0.39 -7.64
CA GLY A 6 -35.38 -0.45 -6.68
C GLY A 6 -34.41 -1.02 -5.64
N GLY A 7 -34.67 -0.72 -4.36
CA GLY A 7 -33.86 -1.16 -3.23
C GLY A 7 -33.77 -2.68 -3.11
N GLN A 8 -32.57 -3.23 -3.32
CA GLN A 8 -32.27 -4.62 -3.01
C GLN A 8 -31.56 -4.67 -1.66
N LYS A 9 -32.26 -5.16 -0.62
CA LYS A 9 -31.65 -5.54 0.67
C LYS A 9 -30.50 -6.52 0.39
N ARG A 10 -29.26 -6.02 0.37
CA ARG A 10 -28.07 -6.81 0.05
C ARG A 10 -27.85 -7.84 1.17
N LYS A 11 -28.01 -9.11 0.81
CA LYS A 11 -27.97 -10.29 1.68
C LYS A 11 -26.64 -10.37 2.44
N LYS A 12 -26.72 -10.56 3.76
CA LYS A 12 -25.57 -10.79 4.65
C LYS A 12 -24.99 -12.17 4.33
N ASN A 13 -23.76 -12.23 3.83
CA ASN A 13 -23.04 -13.49 3.65
C ASN A 13 -22.25 -13.77 4.92
N VAL A 14 -22.47 -14.93 5.56
CA VAL A 14 -21.80 -15.32 6.80
C VAL A 14 -20.99 -16.58 6.57
N PHE A 15 -19.74 -16.58 7.06
CA PHE A 15 -18.83 -17.72 6.92
C PHE A 15 -18.50 -18.31 8.29
N PHE A 16 -18.41 -19.64 8.41
CA PHE A 16 -18.01 -20.31 9.66
C PHE A 16 -16.75 -21.11 9.48
N GLY A 17 -15.86 -21.04 10.46
CA GLY A 17 -14.70 -21.90 10.55
C GLY A 17 -15.02 -23.14 11.39
N LEU A 18 -15.01 -24.31 10.74
CA LEU A 18 -15.02 -25.61 11.41
C LEU A 18 -13.58 -26.14 11.47
N LYS A 19 -13.15 -26.67 12.61
CA LYS A 19 -11.82 -27.27 12.78
C LYS A 19 -11.93 -28.73 13.22
N ALA A 20 -11.31 -29.62 12.45
CA ALA A 20 -11.22 -31.04 12.74
C ALA A 20 -10.11 -31.31 13.77
N LEU A 21 -10.43 -32.05 14.83
CA LEU A 21 -9.46 -32.65 15.76
C LEU A 21 -9.32 -34.13 15.39
N GLY A 22 -8.17 -34.50 14.80
CA GLY A 22 -7.82 -35.89 14.46
C GLY A 22 -7.20 -36.02 13.07
N ARG A 23 -6.10 -36.78 12.95
CA ARG A 23 -5.48 -37.16 11.67
C ARG A 23 -6.33 -38.24 11.00
N LYS A 24 -7.18 -37.86 10.05
CA LYS A 24 -7.51 -38.61 8.82
C LYS A 24 -8.53 -37.81 8.00
N ASN A 25 -8.19 -37.60 6.72
CA ASN A 25 -9.03 -36.89 5.77
C ASN A 25 -10.20 -37.78 5.34
N THR A 26 -11.41 -37.38 5.67
CA THR A 26 -12.64 -37.94 5.07
C THR A 26 -13.50 -36.78 4.63
N PHE A 27 -13.73 -36.67 3.32
CA PHE A 27 -14.61 -35.67 2.73
C PHE A 27 -16.05 -36.16 2.87
N VAL A 28 -16.92 -35.36 3.49
CA VAL A 28 -18.37 -35.61 3.54
C VAL A 28 -19.04 -34.58 2.63
N THR A 29 -19.71 -35.05 1.59
CA THR A 29 -20.53 -34.23 0.70
C THR A 29 -21.93 -34.13 1.31
N ILE A 30 -22.24 -33.01 1.96
CA ILE A 30 -23.58 -32.72 2.48
C ILE A 30 -24.33 -31.94 1.40
N THR A 31 -25.41 -32.53 0.87
CA THR A 31 -26.29 -31.94 -0.14
C THR A 31 -27.11 -30.81 0.47
N CYS A 32 -26.57 -29.61 0.45
CA CYS A 32 -27.33 -28.37 0.52
C CYS A 32 -26.48 -27.31 -0.21
N SER A 33 -27.08 -26.24 -0.72
CA SER A 33 -26.46 -25.23 -1.60
C SER A 33 -25.37 -24.38 -0.91
N LEU A 34 -24.38 -25.05 -0.31
CA LEU A 34 -23.34 -24.58 0.58
C LEU A 34 -22.03 -24.56 -0.21
N LEU A 35 -21.44 -23.38 -0.34
CA LEU A 35 -20.10 -23.25 -0.90
C LEU A 35 -19.11 -23.60 0.23
N TYR A 36 -18.42 -24.73 0.11
CA TYR A 36 -17.41 -25.16 1.07
C TYR A 36 -16.00 -24.84 0.54
N PHE A 37 -15.17 -24.24 1.39
CA PHE A 37 -13.76 -24.01 1.06
C PHE A 37 -12.85 -24.66 2.11
N ILE A 38 -11.98 -25.55 1.65
CA ILE A 38 -10.95 -26.18 2.49
C ILE A 38 -9.68 -25.32 2.40
N PHE A 39 -9.39 -24.56 3.45
CA PHE A 39 -8.23 -23.68 3.50
C PHE A 39 -6.96 -24.38 4.00
N ASN A 40 -7.12 -25.40 4.84
CA ASN A 40 -6.02 -26.22 5.35
C ASN A 40 -6.51 -27.64 5.63
N SER A 41 -5.60 -28.60 5.86
CA SER A 41 -5.94 -30.02 6.02
C SER A 41 -6.89 -30.34 7.18
N LEU A 42 -7.19 -29.38 8.06
CA LEU A 42 -8.00 -29.57 9.26
C LEU A 42 -9.10 -28.51 9.41
N SER A 43 -9.29 -27.59 8.48
CA SER A 43 -10.31 -26.54 8.63
C SER A 43 -11.15 -26.32 7.38
N MET A 44 -12.44 -26.14 7.60
CA MET A 44 -13.44 -25.94 6.56
C MET A 44 -14.19 -24.64 6.79
N PHE A 45 -14.34 -23.86 5.72
CA PHE A 45 -15.22 -22.71 5.69
C PHE A 45 -16.54 -23.06 5.04
N VAL A 46 -17.64 -22.73 5.70
CA VAL A 46 -19.01 -22.93 5.18
C VAL A 46 -19.65 -21.59 4.95
N LEU A 47 -20.11 -21.33 3.72
CA LEU A 47 -20.86 -20.11 3.39
C LEU A 47 -22.36 -20.32 3.61
N LEU A 48 -22.93 -19.58 4.57
CA LEU A 48 -24.37 -19.48 4.77
C LEU A 48 -24.89 -18.18 4.12
N LYS A 49 -25.61 -18.31 3.01
CA LYS A 49 -26.17 -17.17 2.27
C LYS A 49 -27.39 -16.59 2.99
N GLY A 50 -27.30 -15.34 3.43
CA GLY A 50 -28.43 -14.61 4.01
C GLY A 50 -28.74 -14.94 5.48
N ALA A 51 -27.96 -15.82 6.12
CA ALA A 51 -28.15 -16.16 7.52
C ALA A 51 -27.80 -14.98 8.44
N THR A 52 -28.48 -14.86 9.59
CA THR A 52 -28.05 -13.95 10.66
C THR A 52 -26.89 -14.55 11.44
N LYS A 53 -26.26 -13.79 12.34
CA LYS A 53 -25.19 -14.29 13.23
C LYS A 53 -25.69 -15.42 14.13
N GLU A 54 -26.93 -15.33 14.60
CA GLU A 54 -27.51 -16.27 15.55
C GLU A 54 -27.81 -17.63 14.89
N GLN A 55 -28.49 -17.61 13.75
CA GLN A 55 -28.81 -18.81 12.95
C GLN A 55 -27.54 -19.58 12.56
N SER A 56 -26.55 -18.81 12.19
CA SER A 56 -25.22 -19.19 11.82
C SER A 56 -24.45 -19.99 12.89
N PHE A 57 -24.45 -19.52 14.15
CA PHE A 57 -23.89 -20.27 15.27
C PHE A 57 -24.65 -21.57 15.51
N LYS A 58 -25.99 -21.54 15.45
CA LYS A 58 -26.85 -22.72 15.62
C LYS A 58 -26.56 -23.79 14.56
N ILE A 59 -26.59 -23.41 13.28
CA ILE A 59 -26.27 -24.29 12.15
C ILE A 59 -24.83 -24.84 12.26
N GLY A 60 -23.89 -24.00 12.68
CA GLY A 60 -22.50 -24.42 12.87
C GLY A 60 -22.33 -25.50 13.95
N GLN A 61 -23.08 -25.40 15.04
CA GLN A 61 -23.12 -26.41 16.10
C GLN A 61 -23.80 -27.70 15.63
N GLU A 62 -24.96 -27.60 14.97
CA GLU A 62 -25.68 -28.75 14.39
C GLU A 62 -24.80 -29.54 13.41
N ILE A 63 -24.06 -28.84 12.53
CA ILE A 63 -23.11 -29.47 11.61
C ILE A 63 -21.98 -30.16 12.37
N ALA A 64 -21.41 -29.52 13.39
CA ALA A 64 -20.32 -30.08 14.17
C ALA A 64 -20.74 -31.37 14.90
N GLU A 65 -21.95 -31.39 15.47
CA GLU A 65 -22.52 -32.55 16.15
C GLU A 65 -22.83 -33.69 15.18
N ALA A 66 -23.53 -33.41 14.07
CA ALA A 66 -23.87 -34.41 13.07
C ALA A 66 -22.63 -35.08 12.45
N VAL A 67 -21.60 -34.29 12.11
CA VAL A 67 -20.35 -34.83 11.55
C VAL A 67 -19.58 -35.61 12.61
N THR A 68 -19.56 -35.16 13.87
CA THR A 68 -18.90 -35.91 14.96
C THR A 68 -19.59 -37.25 15.22
N ALA A 69 -20.92 -37.29 15.21
CA ALA A 69 -21.69 -38.53 15.41
C ALA A 69 -21.46 -39.56 14.29
N THR A 70 -21.18 -39.09 13.07
CA THR A 70 -20.91 -39.96 11.91
C THR A 70 -19.48 -40.55 11.95
N ASN A 71 -18.58 -39.98 12.75
CA ASN A 71 -17.18 -40.41 12.80
C ASN A 71 -16.87 -41.24 14.06
N PRO A 72 -15.96 -42.22 13.97
CA PRO A 72 -15.56 -43.01 15.13
C PRO A 72 -14.78 -42.15 16.14
N LYS A 73 -14.98 -42.42 17.43
CA LYS A 73 -14.17 -41.81 18.50
C LYS A 73 -12.68 -42.16 18.26
N PRO A 74 -11.73 -41.23 18.45
CA PRO A 74 -11.85 -39.91 19.09
C PRO A 74 -12.02 -38.72 18.11
N VAL A 75 -12.38 -38.96 16.85
CA VAL A 75 -12.49 -37.89 15.85
C VAL A 75 -13.68 -36.98 16.17
N LYS A 76 -13.42 -35.69 16.37
CA LYS A 76 -14.45 -34.69 16.68
C LYS A 76 -14.29 -33.45 15.81
N LEU A 77 -15.39 -32.99 15.23
CA LEU A 77 -15.45 -31.69 14.57
C LEU A 77 -15.84 -30.65 15.61
N LYS A 78 -15.02 -29.60 15.77
CA LYS A 78 -15.31 -28.48 16.66
C LYS A 78 -15.70 -27.25 15.85
N PHE A 79 -16.84 -26.68 16.19
CA PHE A 79 -17.20 -25.33 15.78
C PHE A 79 -16.37 -24.32 16.58
N GLU A 80 -15.61 -23.45 15.90
CA GLU A 80 -14.75 -22.47 16.58
C GLU A 80 -15.32 -21.05 16.49
N LYS A 81 -15.66 -20.57 15.29
CA LYS A 81 -15.96 -19.15 15.10
C LYS A 81 -16.71 -18.84 13.81
N VAL A 82 -17.24 -17.62 13.78
CA VAL A 82 -17.99 -16.99 12.70
C VAL A 82 -17.20 -15.84 12.14
N TYR A 83 -17.18 -15.66 10.83
CA TYR A 83 -16.66 -14.47 10.19
C TYR A 83 -17.79 -13.66 9.52
N LEU A 84 -17.89 -12.39 9.91
CA LEU A 84 -18.88 -11.44 9.39
C LEU A 84 -18.43 -9.97 9.56
N PRO A 85 -18.11 -9.24 8.49
CA PRO A 85 -17.80 -9.69 7.13
C PRO A 85 -16.42 -10.35 7.01
N CYS A 86 -16.12 -10.95 5.86
CA CYS A 86 -14.81 -11.52 5.56
C CYS A 86 -14.44 -11.42 4.08
N VAL A 87 -13.14 -11.49 3.80
CA VAL A 87 -12.54 -11.56 2.48
C VAL A 87 -11.59 -12.74 2.43
N LEU A 88 -11.81 -13.59 1.44
CA LEU A 88 -11.01 -14.77 1.17
C LEU A 88 -10.21 -14.52 -0.11
N GLN A 89 -8.88 -14.48 0.00
CA GLN A 89 -8.03 -14.14 -1.14
C GLN A 89 -7.47 -15.39 -1.82
N THR A 90 -6.68 -16.19 -1.10
CA THR A 90 -6.11 -17.46 -1.57
C THR A 90 -5.95 -18.42 -0.39
N LYS A 91 -5.51 -19.65 -0.63
CA LYS A 91 -5.24 -20.62 0.44
C LYS A 91 -4.33 -20.01 1.51
N LYS A 92 -4.74 -20.14 2.78
CA LYS A 92 -4.10 -19.54 3.97
C LYS A 92 -3.97 -18.00 3.94
N ARG A 93 -4.72 -17.30 3.09
CA ARG A 93 -4.76 -15.83 2.99
C ARG A 93 -6.21 -15.33 3.06
N TYR A 94 -6.63 -14.92 4.24
CA TYR A 94 -7.97 -14.42 4.49
C TYR A 94 -7.98 -13.41 5.64
N VAL A 95 -9.00 -12.57 5.66
CA VAL A 95 -9.21 -11.57 6.70
C VAL A 95 -10.70 -11.38 6.95
N GLY A 96 -11.08 -11.16 8.20
CA GLY A 96 -12.47 -10.91 8.53
C GLY A 96 -12.65 -10.51 9.98
N TYR A 97 -13.85 -10.04 10.28
CA TYR A 97 -14.31 -9.83 11.63
C TYR A 97 -14.83 -11.14 12.19
N MET A 98 -14.17 -11.65 13.23
CA MET A 98 -14.52 -12.91 13.86
C MET A 98 -15.36 -12.69 15.13
N TYR A 99 -16.32 -13.60 15.32
CA TYR A 99 -17.13 -13.76 16.52
C TYR A 99 -16.94 -15.18 17.05
N GLU A 100 -16.54 -15.30 18.31
CA GLU A 100 -16.32 -16.59 18.98
C GLU A 100 -17.57 -17.03 19.75
N THR A 101 -18.36 -16.06 20.24
CA THR A 101 -19.61 -16.32 20.97
C THR A 101 -20.77 -15.53 20.39
N LEU A 102 -21.99 -16.00 20.68
CA LEU A 102 -23.23 -15.34 20.29
C LEU A 102 -23.39 -13.95 20.93
N ASP A 103 -23.03 -13.85 22.20
CA ASP A 103 -23.19 -12.64 23.01
C ASP A 103 -22.14 -11.56 22.67
N GLN A 104 -21.09 -11.92 21.93
CA GLN A 104 -20.08 -10.99 21.48
C GLN A 104 -20.70 -9.92 20.56
N LYS A 105 -20.68 -8.67 21.04
CA LYS A 105 -21.15 -7.50 20.29
C LYS A 105 -20.08 -7.01 19.31
N ASP A 106 -18.87 -6.77 19.80
CA ASP A 106 -17.78 -6.22 18.99
C ASP A 106 -16.94 -7.32 18.35
N PRO A 107 -16.74 -7.28 17.03
CA PRO A 107 -15.92 -8.28 16.36
C PRO A 107 -14.43 -8.12 16.65
N VAL A 108 -13.69 -9.22 16.56
CA VAL A 108 -12.22 -9.19 16.56
C VAL A 108 -11.71 -9.23 15.12
N PHE A 109 -10.80 -8.32 14.78
CA PHE A 109 -10.14 -8.33 13.46
C PHE A 109 -9.14 -9.49 13.38
N ASP A 110 -9.45 -10.52 12.61
CA ASP A 110 -8.58 -11.68 12.40
C ASP A 110 -8.09 -11.72 10.95
N ALA A 111 -6.77 -11.63 10.80
CA ALA A 111 -6.08 -11.69 9.52
C ALA A 111 -5.09 -12.85 9.52
N LYS A 112 -5.15 -13.70 8.49
CA LYS A 112 -4.24 -14.85 8.31
C LYS A 112 -3.56 -14.75 6.96
N GLY A 113 -2.23 -14.76 6.96
CA GLY A 113 -1.40 -14.78 5.74
C GLY A 113 -1.45 -13.51 4.86
N ILE A 114 -2.23 -12.50 5.25
CA ILE A 114 -2.26 -11.17 4.64
C ILE A 114 -1.06 -10.35 5.13
N GLU A 115 -0.68 -9.32 4.39
CA GLU A 115 0.47 -8.43 4.69
C GLU A 115 0.38 -7.76 6.07
N THR A 116 -0.80 -7.65 6.66
CA THR A 116 -0.98 -7.13 8.03
C THR A 116 -0.23 -7.96 9.07
N VAL A 117 -0.11 -9.28 8.88
CA VAL A 117 0.56 -10.19 9.83
C VAL A 117 1.95 -10.64 9.35
N ARG A 118 2.37 -10.23 8.15
CA ARG A 118 3.67 -10.60 7.59
C ARG A 118 4.72 -9.57 7.99
N ARG A 119 5.88 -10.05 8.44
CA ARG A 119 7.03 -9.22 8.81
C ARG A 119 7.94 -8.87 7.62
N ASP A 120 7.56 -9.24 6.40
CA ASP A 120 8.38 -9.06 5.20
C ASP A 120 8.24 -7.67 4.58
N SER A 121 7.11 -7.00 4.82
CA SER A 121 6.77 -5.67 4.31
C SER A 121 7.07 -4.57 5.34
N CYS A 122 7.10 -3.31 4.89
CA CYS A 122 7.23 -2.18 5.81
C CYS A 122 5.95 -1.96 6.63
N PRO A 123 6.05 -1.42 7.87
CA PRO A 123 4.90 -1.17 8.74
C PRO A 123 3.79 -0.33 8.10
N ALA A 124 4.13 0.62 7.22
CA ALA A 124 3.17 1.43 6.48
C ALA A 124 2.17 0.57 5.69
N VAL A 125 2.65 -0.50 5.04
CA VAL A 125 1.77 -1.39 4.26
C VAL A 125 0.74 -2.04 5.17
N SER A 126 1.18 -2.60 6.30
CA SER A 126 0.28 -3.26 7.26
C SER A 126 -0.75 -2.28 7.82
N LYS A 127 -0.32 -1.08 8.24
CA LYS A 127 -1.21 -0.04 8.79
C LYS A 127 -2.25 0.46 7.78
N ILE A 128 -1.82 0.76 6.56
CA ILE A 128 -2.70 1.25 5.49
C ILE A 128 -3.70 0.16 5.10
N LEU A 129 -3.22 -1.08 4.91
CA LEU A 129 -4.07 -2.20 4.52
C LEU A 129 -5.11 -2.54 5.59
N GLU A 130 -4.69 -2.60 6.86
CA GLU A 130 -5.60 -2.86 7.98
C GLU A 130 -6.66 -1.78 8.08
N ARG A 131 -6.28 -0.50 7.99
CA ARG A 131 -7.25 0.60 8.05
C ARG A 131 -8.21 0.57 6.86
N SER A 132 -7.73 0.32 5.66
CA SER A 132 -8.57 0.16 4.47
C SER A 132 -9.57 -0.99 4.60
N LEU A 133 -9.16 -2.11 5.19
CA LEU A 133 -10.03 -3.26 5.45
C LEU A 133 -11.08 -2.98 6.53
N LYS A 134 -10.69 -2.32 7.63
CA LYS A 134 -11.63 -1.89 8.66
C LYS A 134 -12.68 -0.94 8.10
N LEU A 135 -12.28 0.06 7.31
CA LEU A 135 -13.19 0.97 6.62
C LEU A 135 -14.15 0.20 5.69
N LEU A 136 -13.66 -0.79 4.94
CA LEU A 136 -14.48 -1.64 4.09
C LEU A 136 -15.53 -2.42 4.89
N PHE A 137 -15.15 -2.97 6.04
CA PHE A 137 -16.03 -3.79 6.86
C PHE A 137 -17.09 -2.97 7.62
N GLU A 138 -16.73 -1.78 8.06
CA GLU A 138 -17.60 -0.88 8.83
C GLU A 138 -18.55 -0.10 7.94
N THR A 139 -18.00 0.61 6.94
CA THR A 139 -18.76 1.58 6.14
C THR A 139 -19.30 1.01 4.83
N ARG A 140 -18.59 0.03 4.26
CA ARG A 140 -18.82 -0.49 2.90
C ARG A 140 -18.79 0.58 1.80
N ASP A 141 -18.24 1.76 2.09
CA ASP A 141 -18.11 2.85 1.14
C ASP A 141 -16.70 2.88 0.54
N ILE A 142 -16.64 2.60 -0.76
CA ILE A 142 -15.39 2.56 -1.54
C ILE A 142 -14.79 3.96 -1.66
N SER A 143 -15.62 5.01 -1.65
CA SER A 143 -15.19 6.40 -1.81
C SER A 143 -14.32 6.84 -0.64
N LEU A 144 -14.71 6.49 0.59
CA LEU A 144 -13.93 6.77 1.80
C LEU A 144 -12.58 6.06 1.77
N ILE A 145 -12.54 4.81 1.30
CA ILE A 145 -11.31 4.03 1.16
C ILE A 145 -10.39 4.68 0.13
N LYS A 146 -10.93 5.05 -1.04
CA LYS A 146 -10.19 5.74 -2.10
C LYS A 146 -9.55 7.03 -1.59
N GLN A 147 -10.33 7.89 -0.93
CA GLN A 147 -9.83 9.14 -0.34
C GLN A 147 -8.73 8.88 0.69
N TYR A 148 -8.90 7.85 1.55
CA TYR A 148 -7.89 7.47 2.52
C TYR A 148 -6.59 7.04 1.85
N VAL A 149 -6.64 6.12 0.89
CA VAL A 149 -5.46 5.60 0.17
C VAL A 149 -4.75 6.73 -0.59
N GLN A 150 -5.50 7.59 -1.29
CA GLN A 150 -4.97 8.76 -1.99
C GLN A 150 -4.26 9.72 -1.04
N ARG A 151 -4.84 10.01 0.13
CA ARG A 151 -4.21 10.85 1.17
C ARG A 151 -2.91 10.24 1.68
N GLN A 152 -2.85 8.92 1.88
CA GLN A 152 -1.60 8.26 2.30
C GLN A 152 -0.53 8.31 1.21
N CYS A 153 -0.91 8.16 -0.05
CA CYS A 153 0.01 8.31 -1.18
C CYS A 153 0.55 9.74 -1.27
N LEU A 154 -0.31 10.77 -1.14
CA LEU A 154 0.10 12.18 -1.13
C LEU A 154 1.04 12.49 0.04
N LYS A 155 0.73 12.02 1.26
CA LYS A 155 1.58 12.21 2.44
C LYS A 155 3.02 11.70 2.20
N LEU A 156 3.15 10.59 1.49
CA LEU A 156 4.45 10.01 1.14
C LEU A 156 5.14 10.78 0.01
N LEU A 157 4.41 11.20 -1.03
CA LEU A 157 4.94 12.03 -2.11
C LEU A 157 5.44 13.40 -1.61
N GLU A 158 4.73 14.01 -0.67
CA GLU A 158 5.10 15.28 -0.03
C GLU A 158 6.29 15.13 0.93
N GLY A 159 6.72 13.90 1.25
CA GLY A 159 7.80 13.66 2.21
C GLY A 159 7.40 13.91 3.67
N LYS A 160 6.10 14.01 3.99
CA LYS A 160 5.59 14.19 5.36
C LYS A 160 5.40 12.86 6.11
N ALA A 161 5.84 11.76 5.53
CA ALA A 161 5.66 10.43 6.10
C ALA A 161 6.87 10.06 7.00
N SER A 162 6.60 9.44 8.15
CA SER A 162 7.66 9.06 9.08
C SER A 162 8.51 7.93 8.51
N ILE A 163 9.85 8.10 8.53
CA ILE A 163 10.80 7.10 8.02
C ILE A 163 10.58 5.74 8.71
N GLN A 164 10.25 5.74 10.01
CA GLN A 164 10.03 4.52 10.81
C GLN A 164 9.01 3.57 10.18
N ASP A 165 7.98 4.11 9.55
CA ASP A 165 6.93 3.31 8.90
C ASP A 165 7.38 2.65 7.59
N PHE A 166 8.53 3.08 7.04
CA PHE A 166 9.08 2.60 5.76
C PHE A 166 10.35 1.76 5.91
N ILE A 167 10.76 1.47 7.15
CA ILE A 167 11.88 0.58 7.43
C ILE A 167 11.47 -0.87 7.14
N PHE A 168 12.19 -1.52 6.25
CA PHE A 168 12.17 -2.96 6.09
C PHE A 168 13.15 -3.61 7.06
N ALA A 169 12.92 -4.88 7.39
CA ALA A 169 13.87 -5.66 8.18
C ALA A 169 14.03 -7.05 7.55
N LYS A 170 15.23 -7.38 7.06
CA LYS A 170 15.50 -8.69 6.43
C LYS A 170 16.53 -9.47 7.24
N GLU A 171 16.25 -10.73 7.46
CA GLU A 171 17.13 -11.66 8.14
C GLU A 171 18.46 -11.83 7.38
N TYR A 172 19.56 -11.70 8.11
CA TYR A 172 20.91 -12.01 7.65
C TYR A 172 21.23 -13.48 7.91
N ARG A 173 21.55 -14.23 6.87
CA ARG A 173 21.81 -15.68 6.96
C ARG A 173 23.30 -16.03 7.13
N GLY A 174 24.17 -15.03 7.27
CA GLY A 174 25.62 -15.22 7.26
C GLY A 174 26.19 -15.16 5.85
N SER A 175 27.37 -14.56 5.71
CA SER A 175 28.05 -14.30 4.43
C SER A 175 28.25 -15.56 3.59
N ALA A 176 28.68 -16.65 4.23
CA ALA A 176 28.92 -17.95 3.59
C ALA A 176 27.65 -18.68 3.09
N SER A 177 26.47 -18.33 3.61
CA SER A 177 25.21 -18.99 3.23
C SER A 177 24.63 -18.51 1.89
N TYR A 178 25.12 -17.38 1.40
CA TYR A 178 24.60 -16.77 0.18
C TYR A 178 25.37 -17.24 -1.04
N LYS A 179 24.64 -17.43 -2.16
CA LYS A 179 25.26 -17.72 -3.45
C LYS A 179 26.16 -16.56 -3.89
N PRO A 180 27.28 -16.83 -4.60
CA PRO A 180 28.06 -15.79 -5.26
C PRO A 180 27.16 -14.89 -6.12
N GLY A 181 27.29 -13.58 -5.98
CA GLY A 181 26.45 -12.61 -6.70
C GLY A 181 25.04 -12.41 -6.15
N ALA A 182 24.68 -12.96 -4.98
CA ALA A 182 23.36 -12.74 -4.40
C ALA A 182 23.09 -11.25 -4.08
N CYS A 183 22.01 -10.71 -4.65
CA CYS A 183 21.54 -9.35 -4.42
C CYS A 183 20.50 -9.29 -3.29
N VAL A 184 20.95 -9.53 -2.06
CA VAL A 184 20.09 -9.45 -0.86
C VAL A 184 20.38 -8.15 -0.11
N PRO A 185 19.37 -7.32 0.22
CA PRO A 185 19.58 -6.05 0.92
C PRO A 185 20.37 -6.16 2.22
N ALA A 186 20.09 -7.18 3.04
CA ALA A 186 20.81 -7.43 4.27
C ALA A 186 22.30 -7.70 4.01
N LEU A 187 22.62 -8.55 3.02
CA LEU A 187 24.00 -8.88 2.66
C LEU A 187 24.76 -7.66 2.10
N GLU A 188 24.10 -6.87 1.25
CA GLU A 188 24.72 -5.68 0.65
C GLU A 188 25.03 -4.62 1.70
N LEU A 189 24.13 -4.40 2.65
CA LEU A 189 24.39 -3.50 3.78
C LEU A 189 25.53 -4.03 4.66
N THR A 190 25.53 -5.33 4.98
CA THR A 190 26.62 -5.94 5.75
C THR A 190 27.98 -5.74 5.06
N ARG A 191 28.08 -5.92 3.74
CA ARG A 191 29.33 -5.66 3.00
C ARG A 191 29.80 -4.21 3.18
N LYS A 192 28.91 -3.23 3.06
CA LYS A 192 29.22 -1.80 3.26
C LYS A 192 29.59 -1.46 4.70
N MET A 193 29.01 -2.16 5.67
CA MET A 193 29.34 -1.99 7.09
C MET A 193 30.74 -2.54 7.36
N LEU A 194 31.07 -3.72 6.83
CA LEU A 194 32.39 -4.35 6.97
C LEU A 194 33.55 -3.55 6.37
N THR A 195 33.31 -2.78 5.30
CA THR A 195 34.35 -1.88 4.76
C THR A 195 34.69 -0.73 5.70
N HIS A 196 33.73 -0.30 6.54
CA HIS A 196 33.94 0.76 7.52
C HIS A 196 34.45 0.20 8.85
N ASP A 197 33.83 -0.88 9.35
CA ASP A 197 34.19 -1.54 10.60
C ASP A 197 34.04 -3.06 10.46
N ARG A 198 35.16 -3.78 10.60
CA ARG A 198 35.19 -5.25 10.52
C ARG A 198 34.39 -5.93 11.63
N ARG A 199 34.12 -5.26 12.77
CA ARG A 199 33.36 -5.83 13.89
C ARG A 199 31.85 -5.59 13.79
N SER A 200 31.41 -4.88 12.76
CA SER A 200 30.00 -4.52 12.58
C SER A 200 29.14 -5.61 11.90
N GLU A 201 29.68 -6.82 11.69
CA GLU A 201 28.92 -7.90 11.06
C GLU A 201 27.68 -8.29 11.90
N PRO A 202 26.47 -8.30 11.31
CA PRO A 202 25.27 -8.79 11.98
C PRO A 202 25.36 -10.28 12.29
N ARG A 203 24.67 -10.73 13.34
CA ARG A 203 24.61 -12.16 13.67
C ARG A 203 23.71 -12.91 12.69
N VAL A 204 23.96 -14.21 12.52
CA VAL A 204 23.07 -15.08 11.75
C VAL A 204 21.68 -15.10 12.42
N GLY A 205 20.63 -14.86 11.64
CA GLY A 205 19.25 -14.71 12.11
C GLY A 205 18.88 -13.27 12.51
N GLU A 206 19.85 -12.35 12.60
CA GLU A 206 19.59 -10.95 12.91
C GLU A 206 18.85 -10.27 11.76
N ARG A 207 17.86 -9.42 12.07
CA ARG A 207 17.11 -8.69 11.04
C ARG A 207 17.73 -7.31 10.83
N VAL A 208 18.41 -7.15 9.69
CA VAL A 208 19.06 -5.91 9.30
C VAL A 208 17.99 -4.92 8.78
N PRO A 209 17.84 -3.74 9.43
CA PRO A 209 16.90 -2.72 9.01
C PRO A 209 17.42 -1.91 7.82
N TYR A 210 16.55 -1.61 6.86
CA TYR A 210 16.92 -0.83 5.68
C TYR A 210 15.76 -0.04 5.08
N VAL A 211 16.11 0.99 4.31
CA VAL A 211 15.16 1.81 3.53
C VAL A 211 15.64 1.91 2.09
N ILE A 212 14.72 2.24 1.18
CA ILE A 212 15.02 2.44 -0.23
C ILE A 212 14.90 3.93 -0.55
N ILE A 213 16.05 4.53 -0.91
CA ILE A 213 16.12 5.95 -1.25
C ILE A 213 15.81 6.19 -2.72
N TYR A 214 15.47 7.44 -3.03
CA TYR A 214 15.34 7.90 -4.40
C TYR A 214 16.70 7.82 -5.11
N GLY A 215 16.68 7.43 -6.38
CA GLY A 215 17.85 7.33 -7.22
C GLY A 215 17.51 7.69 -8.66
N THR A 216 18.53 7.81 -9.49
CA THR A 216 18.33 8.04 -10.92
C THR A 216 17.56 6.87 -11.54
N PRO A 217 16.64 7.14 -12.48
CA PRO A 217 15.94 6.08 -13.20
C PRO A 217 16.93 5.10 -13.86
N GLY A 218 16.67 3.80 -13.75
CA GLY A 218 17.52 2.75 -14.31
C GLY A 218 18.56 2.17 -13.34
N VAL A 219 18.82 2.81 -12.20
CA VAL A 219 19.71 2.26 -11.17
C VAL A 219 19.06 1.03 -10.52
N PRO A 220 19.79 -0.08 -10.34
CA PRO A 220 19.24 -1.26 -9.69
C PRO A 220 18.90 -0.98 -8.23
N LEU A 221 17.74 -1.47 -7.77
CA LEU A 221 17.21 -1.21 -6.43
C LEU A 221 18.19 -1.53 -5.30
N ILE A 222 19.03 -2.56 -5.47
CA ILE A 222 20.02 -2.99 -4.48
C ILE A 222 21.04 -1.87 -4.16
N GLN A 223 21.36 -1.01 -5.13
CA GLN A 223 22.27 0.13 -4.93
C GLN A 223 21.60 1.28 -4.17
N LEU A 224 20.26 1.36 -4.23
CA LEU A 224 19.44 2.37 -3.54
C LEU A 224 19.09 1.96 -2.11
N VAL A 225 19.57 0.82 -1.63
CA VAL A 225 19.39 0.40 -0.24
C VAL A 225 20.34 1.21 0.65
N ARG A 226 19.78 1.78 1.73
CA ARG A 226 20.52 2.52 2.76
C ARG A 226 20.07 2.09 4.16
N ARG A 227 20.94 2.31 5.15
CA ARG A 227 20.55 2.14 6.56
C ARG A 227 19.67 3.31 7.00
N PRO A 228 18.71 3.11 7.92
CA PRO A 228 17.89 4.21 8.41
C PRO A 228 18.72 5.36 9.01
N VAL A 229 19.82 5.03 9.70
CA VAL A 229 20.72 6.02 10.32
C VAL A 229 21.38 6.93 9.27
N GLU A 230 21.79 6.38 8.13
CA GLU A 230 22.40 7.16 7.03
C GLU A 230 21.42 8.19 6.47
N VAL A 231 20.16 7.79 6.31
CA VAL A 231 19.10 8.69 5.81
C VAL A 231 18.70 9.75 6.84
N MET A 232 18.87 9.48 8.14
CA MET A 232 18.64 10.46 9.20
C MET A 232 19.78 11.48 9.31
N GLN A 233 21.01 11.08 8.97
CA GLN A 233 22.19 11.94 9.02
C GLN A 233 22.32 12.84 7.78
N ASP A 234 21.91 12.35 6.60
CA ASP A 234 22.03 13.07 5.35
C ASP A 234 20.67 13.62 4.86
N PRO A 235 20.46 14.95 4.88
CA PRO A 235 19.21 15.56 4.46
C PRO A 235 18.97 15.49 2.93
N THR A 236 19.99 15.14 2.14
CA THR A 236 19.85 14.98 0.69
C THR A 236 19.15 13.66 0.32
N LEU A 237 19.19 12.68 1.22
CA LEU A 237 18.61 11.37 0.99
C LEU A 237 17.11 11.39 1.31
N ARG A 238 16.29 11.13 0.28
CA ARG A 238 14.84 11.03 0.42
C ARG A 238 14.35 9.62 0.10
N LEU A 239 13.27 9.20 0.75
CA LEU A 239 12.62 7.92 0.45
C LEU A 239 12.11 7.90 -0.99
N ASN A 240 12.21 6.74 -1.64
CA ASN A 240 11.65 6.53 -2.97
C ASN A 240 10.12 6.34 -2.90
N ALA A 241 9.38 7.45 -2.82
CA ALA A 241 7.92 7.44 -2.72
C ALA A 241 7.27 6.58 -3.82
N THR A 242 7.72 6.73 -5.08
CA THR A 242 7.19 5.97 -6.22
C THR A 242 7.35 4.46 -6.03
N TYR A 243 8.51 4.00 -5.57
CA TYR A 243 8.75 2.59 -5.30
C TYR A 243 7.83 2.06 -4.19
N TYR A 244 7.75 2.76 -3.04
CA TYR A 244 6.91 2.31 -1.93
C TYR A 244 5.43 2.28 -2.31
N ILE A 245 4.93 3.28 -3.05
CA ILE A 245 3.53 3.30 -3.48
C ILE A 245 3.27 2.14 -4.45
N THR A 246 4.00 2.10 -5.57
CA THR A 246 3.69 1.19 -6.69
C THR A 246 4.06 -0.27 -6.42
N LYS A 247 5.12 -0.53 -5.64
CA LYS A 247 5.64 -1.89 -5.40
C LYS A 247 5.30 -2.44 -4.03
N GLN A 248 4.91 -1.61 -3.06
CA GLN A 248 4.66 -2.07 -1.69
C GLN A 248 3.21 -1.84 -1.24
N ILE A 249 2.69 -0.63 -1.36
CA ILE A 249 1.37 -0.26 -0.83
C ILE A 249 0.23 -0.70 -1.75
N LEU A 250 0.30 -0.40 -3.05
CA LEU A 250 -0.77 -0.70 -4.00
C LEU A 250 -0.98 -2.19 -4.27
N PRO A 251 0.07 -3.04 -4.42
CA PRO A 251 -0.13 -4.45 -4.73
C PRO A 251 -1.00 -5.24 -3.73
N PRO A 252 -0.85 -5.12 -2.40
CA PRO A 252 -1.74 -5.80 -1.45
C PRO A 252 -3.16 -5.26 -1.46
N LEU A 253 -3.34 -3.95 -1.63
CA LEU A 253 -4.68 -3.35 -1.79
C LEU A 253 -5.35 -3.89 -3.06
N ALA A 254 -4.66 -3.86 -4.19
CA ALA A 254 -5.17 -4.34 -5.47
C ALA A 254 -5.60 -5.81 -5.40
N ARG A 255 -4.86 -6.66 -4.70
CA ARG A 255 -5.22 -8.08 -4.51
C ARG A 255 -6.52 -8.30 -3.74
N ILE A 256 -6.89 -7.39 -2.85
CA ILE A 256 -8.14 -7.47 -2.08
C ILE A 256 -9.28 -6.82 -2.86
N PHE A 257 -9.06 -5.62 -3.39
CA PHE A 257 -10.10 -4.83 -4.06
C PHE A 257 -10.43 -5.34 -5.47
N SER A 258 -9.52 -6.07 -6.12
CA SER A 258 -9.82 -6.78 -7.37
C SER A 258 -10.92 -7.84 -7.21
N LEU A 259 -11.08 -8.44 -6.02
CA LEU A 259 -12.19 -9.36 -5.73
C LEU A 259 -13.56 -8.67 -5.76
N ILE A 260 -13.57 -7.34 -5.67
CA ILE A 260 -14.77 -6.48 -5.72
C ILE A 260 -14.87 -5.80 -7.11
N GLY A 261 -13.92 -6.05 -8.02
CA GLY A 261 -13.89 -5.44 -9.35
C GLY A 261 -13.35 -4.01 -9.38
N ILE A 262 -12.53 -3.61 -8.40
CA ILE A 262 -11.98 -2.26 -8.27
C ILE A 262 -10.49 -2.25 -8.63
N ASP A 263 -10.09 -1.35 -9.52
CA ASP A 263 -8.68 -1.07 -9.80
C ASP A 263 -8.12 0.04 -8.89
N VAL A 264 -7.23 -0.35 -7.99
CA VAL A 264 -6.57 0.54 -7.03
C VAL A 264 -5.42 1.32 -7.67
N PHE A 265 -4.81 0.80 -8.75
CA PHE A 265 -3.74 1.52 -9.44
C PHE A 265 -4.26 2.78 -10.11
N ASN A 266 -5.48 2.75 -10.64
CA ASN A 266 -6.13 3.93 -11.20
C ASN A 266 -6.28 5.05 -10.15
N TRP A 267 -6.56 4.74 -8.88
CA TRP A 267 -6.65 5.76 -7.82
C TRP A 267 -5.35 6.55 -7.64
N TYR A 268 -4.21 5.92 -7.88
CA TYR A 268 -2.91 6.57 -7.84
C TYR A 268 -2.66 7.41 -9.11
N HIS A 269 -3.09 6.94 -10.28
CA HIS A 269 -2.94 7.68 -11.54
C HIS A 269 -3.81 8.94 -11.62
N GLU A 270 -4.96 8.93 -10.95
CA GLU A 270 -5.84 10.10 -10.81
C GLU A 270 -5.29 11.20 -9.90
N LEU A 271 -4.29 10.90 -9.06
CA LEU A 271 -3.70 11.93 -8.21
C LEU A 271 -3.08 13.03 -9.09
N PRO A 272 -3.24 14.31 -8.71
CA PRO A 272 -2.56 15.39 -9.40
C PRO A 272 -1.07 15.12 -9.29
N ARG A 273 -0.43 14.72 -10.40
CA ARG A 273 1.02 14.63 -10.47
C ARG A 273 1.51 16.07 -10.48
N VAL A 274 1.69 16.63 -9.29
CA VAL A 274 2.49 17.84 -9.15
C VAL A 274 3.86 17.44 -9.67
N SER A 275 4.15 17.80 -10.91
CA SER A 275 5.48 17.72 -11.48
C SER A 275 6.41 18.31 -10.43
N LEU A 276 7.38 17.50 -9.99
CA LEU A 276 8.34 17.82 -8.93
C LEU A 276 9.21 19.06 -9.26
N LEU A 277 8.88 19.80 -10.31
CA LEU A 277 9.35 21.14 -10.62
C LEU A 277 8.96 22.14 -9.53
N ASN A 278 7.85 21.97 -8.80
CA ASN A 278 7.42 22.98 -7.83
C ASN A 278 8.25 23.00 -6.53
N SER A 279 8.84 21.87 -6.11
CA SER A 279 9.67 21.86 -4.90
C SER A 279 11.08 22.39 -5.15
N ILE A 280 11.61 22.21 -6.37
CA ILE A 280 12.88 22.80 -6.80
C ILE A 280 12.68 24.28 -7.13
N CYS A 281 11.58 24.63 -7.80
CA CYS A 281 11.25 26.02 -8.12
C CYS A 281 10.96 26.84 -6.85
N ALA A 282 10.23 26.31 -5.85
CA ALA A 282 10.01 27.01 -4.58
C ALA A 282 11.32 27.33 -3.83
N MET A 283 12.23 26.37 -3.74
CA MET A 283 13.55 26.57 -3.09
C MET A 283 14.44 27.54 -3.88
N THR A 284 14.30 27.58 -5.21
CA THR A 284 15.05 28.51 -6.07
C THR A 284 14.47 29.91 -6.02
N ILE A 285 13.14 30.04 -6.00
CA ILE A 285 12.40 31.30 -5.85
C ILE A 285 12.67 31.93 -4.49
N GLU A 286 12.70 31.17 -3.39
CA GLU A 286 13.08 31.70 -2.06
C GLU A 286 14.52 32.21 -2.04
N ARG A 287 15.47 31.48 -2.63
CA ARG A 287 16.88 31.91 -2.75
C ARG A 287 17.04 33.15 -3.65
N ILE A 288 16.26 33.26 -4.72
CA ILE A 288 16.25 34.43 -5.60
C ILE A 288 15.59 35.62 -4.90
N TYR A 289 14.48 35.41 -4.19
CA TYR A 289 13.77 36.44 -3.42
C TYR A 289 14.63 37.07 -2.32
N LEU A 290 15.49 36.27 -1.68
CA LEU A 290 16.46 36.75 -0.68
C LEU A 290 17.61 37.58 -1.28
N LYS A 291 17.87 37.49 -2.59
CA LYS A 291 18.92 38.27 -3.29
C LYS A 291 18.48 39.67 -3.73
N PHE A 292 17.18 39.98 -3.74
CA PHE A 292 16.67 41.30 -4.14
C PHE A 292 16.42 42.18 -2.93
N SER A 293 16.69 43.49 -2.99
CA SER A 293 16.35 44.46 -1.92
C SER A 293 15.32 45.49 -2.41
N GLY A 294 14.47 45.98 -1.50
CA GLY A 294 13.50 47.05 -1.78
C GLY A 294 12.39 46.71 -2.80
N ARG A 295 12.00 47.71 -3.62
CA ARG A 295 10.86 47.68 -4.55
C ARG A 295 10.85 46.48 -5.53
N LEU A 296 12.01 45.88 -5.81
CA LEU A 296 12.11 44.70 -6.69
C LEU A 296 11.47 43.43 -6.11
N LYS A 297 11.41 43.28 -4.77
CA LYS A 297 10.72 42.14 -4.14
C LYS A 297 9.22 42.13 -4.45
N PHE A 298 8.61 43.32 -4.45
CA PHE A 298 7.18 43.50 -4.73
C PHE A 298 6.84 43.14 -6.17
N LEU A 299 7.68 43.56 -7.12
CA LEU A 299 7.50 43.22 -8.53
C LEU A 299 7.66 41.72 -8.77
N PHE A 300 8.67 41.09 -8.16
CA PHE A 300 8.90 39.65 -8.28
C PHE A 300 7.73 38.82 -7.75
N ILE A 301 7.20 39.17 -6.56
CA ILE A 301 6.00 38.54 -6.00
C ILE A 301 4.80 38.72 -6.94
N TYR A 302 4.59 39.93 -7.46
CA TYR A 302 3.48 40.24 -8.37
C TYR A 302 3.55 39.39 -9.66
N TYR A 303 4.73 39.28 -10.29
CA TYR A 303 4.91 38.49 -11.51
C TYR A 303 4.78 36.98 -11.27
N VAL A 304 5.33 36.46 -10.17
CA VAL A 304 5.20 35.03 -9.80
C VAL A 304 3.73 34.68 -9.53
N ASN A 305 3.00 35.52 -8.82
CA ASN A 305 1.57 35.31 -8.57
C ASN A 305 0.73 35.42 -9.84
N LYS A 306 1.08 36.34 -10.75
CA LYS A 306 0.40 36.50 -12.05
C LYS A 306 0.66 35.30 -12.97
N ALA A 307 1.88 34.76 -12.98
CA ALA A 307 2.22 33.53 -13.73
C ALA A 307 1.49 32.29 -13.17
N ASN A 308 1.43 32.13 -11.85
CA ASN A 308 0.68 31.05 -11.20
C ASN A 308 -0.84 31.14 -11.46
N ALA A 309 -1.39 32.35 -11.48
CA ALA A 309 -2.81 32.59 -11.79
C ALA A 309 -3.15 32.33 -13.27
N LEU A 310 -2.18 32.46 -14.18
CA LEU A 310 -2.32 32.10 -15.59
C LEU A 310 -2.23 30.58 -15.79
N LEU A 311 -1.31 29.91 -15.09
CA LEU A 311 -1.14 28.45 -15.14
C LEU A 311 -2.34 27.68 -14.55
N SER A 312 -3.04 28.22 -13.55
CA SER A 312 -4.23 27.55 -12.99
C SER A 312 -5.47 27.63 -13.90
N LYS A 313 -5.48 28.57 -14.87
CA LYS A 313 -6.60 28.78 -15.79
C LYS A 313 -6.52 27.94 -17.07
N THR A 314 -5.34 27.44 -17.44
CA THR A 314 -5.12 26.75 -18.74
C THR A 314 -5.06 25.23 -18.67
N CYS A 315 -5.07 24.60 -17.48
CA CYS A 315 -5.07 23.14 -17.34
C CYS A 315 -6.50 22.57 -17.28
N LYS A 316 -7.17 22.51 -18.44
CA LYS A 316 -8.30 21.58 -18.65
C LYS A 316 -8.13 20.61 -19.81
N ASP A 317 -7.23 20.85 -20.77
CA ASP A 317 -6.98 19.91 -21.85
C ASP A 317 -5.48 19.77 -22.12
N ALA A 318 -5.00 18.53 -22.15
CA ALA A 318 -3.61 18.22 -22.41
C ALA A 318 -3.32 18.28 -23.92
N THR A 319 -2.34 19.07 -24.35
CA THR A 319 -1.60 18.82 -25.59
C THR A 319 -0.16 19.32 -25.47
N LEU A 320 0.78 18.44 -25.82
CA LEU A 320 2.22 18.67 -25.88
C LEU A 320 2.57 19.91 -26.71
N LEU A 321 3.40 20.81 -26.16
CA LEU A 321 4.11 21.82 -26.95
C LEU A 321 5.62 21.67 -26.74
N TRP A 322 6.27 21.07 -27.73
CA TRP A 322 7.71 21.06 -27.94
C TRP A 322 8.13 22.44 -28.46
N PHE A 323 9.00 23.17 -27.77
CA PHE A 323 9.62 24.38 -28.33
C PHE A 323 11.12 24.17 -28.52
N ARG A 324 11.51 24.17 -29.79
CA ARG A 324 12.86 24.14 -30.34
C ARG A 324 13.45 25.54 -30.19
N PHE A 325 14.56 25.70 -29.48
CA PHE A 325 15.32 26.94 -29.49
C PHE A 325 16.15 27.02 -30.78
N LEU A 326 15.88 28.03 -31.61
CA LEU A 326 16.80 28.51 -32.65
C LEU A 326 17.42 29.83 -32.18
N PRO A 327 18.68 30.15 -32.54
CA PRO A 327 19.44 31.21 -31.87
C PRO A 327 19.67 32.45 -32.76
N ILE A 328 20.10 33.56 -32.13
CA ILE A 328 20.84 34.76 -32.67
C ILE A 328 19.91 35.81 -33.35
N PRO A 329 20.12 37.17 -33.29
CA PRO A 329 21.41 37.89 -33.24
C PRO A 329 21.60 39.03 -32.22
N SER A 330 22.89 39.31 -32.07
CA SER A 330 23.56 40.49 -31.53
C SER A 330 23.27 41.79 -32.29
N GLN A 331 23.44 42.90 -31.56
CA GLN A 331 23.64 44.29 -31.98
C GLN A 331 22.39 45.20 -32.06
N LEU A 332 22.40 46.24 -31.21
CA LEU A 332 21.84 47.56 -31.48
C LEU A 332 22.69 48.57 -30.69
N CYS A 333 23.71 49.12 -31.35
CA CYS A 333 24.32 50.40 -31.00
C CYS A 333 24.01 51.30 -32.19
N GLN A 334 23.12 52.28 -32.01
CA GLN A 334 22.86 53.32 -33.00
C GLN A 334 23.71 54.54 -32.67
N THR A 335 24.41 55.04 -33.69
CA THR A 335 24.85 56.43 -33.81
C THR A 335 24.78 56.82 -35.27
N ASP A 336 24.02 57.88 -35.52
CA ASP A 336 24.29 58.97 -36.45
C ASP A 336 24.29 58.76 -37.99
N GLN A 337 23.42 59.58 -38.59
CA GLN A 337 23.69 60.51 -39.70
C GLN A 337 23.57 60.05 -41.18
N ILE A 338 22.70 60.80 -41.87
CA ILE A 338 22.96 61.56 -43.13
C ILE A 338 22.69 60.87 -44.49
N ILE A 339 21.64 61.41 -45.16
CA ILE A 339 21.52 61.97 -46.54
C ILE A 339 21.71 61.06 -47.78
N GLU A 340 20.72 61.19 -48.69
CA GLU A 340 20.68 61.13 -50.19
C GLU A 340 21.63 60.16 -50.92
N ASP A 341 21.27 59.38 -51.94
CA ASP A 341 20.22 59.44 -52.98
C ASP A 341 19.75 58.01 -53.37
#